data_AF-A0A849J2U5-F1
#
_entry.id   AF-A0A849J2U5-F1
#
_cell.length_a   1.000
_cell.length_b   1.000
_cell.length_c   1.000
_cell.angle_alpha   90.00
_cell.angle_beta   90.00
_cell.angle_gamma   90.00
#
_symmetry.space_group_name_H-M   'P 1'
#
loop_
_entity.id
_entity.type
_entity.pdbx_description
1 polymer ?
#
loop_
_entity_poly.entity_id
_entity_poly.type
_entity_poly.pdbx_seq_one_letter_code
_entity_poly.pdbx_strand_id
1 'polypeptide(L)'
;MVASIIYITFVNRRVVNIPFSDDWSLIALLKQDAAHQVGLSTLWAQHNENRMIIPNLIFLYVAHHAKDFEVVMMRLGAVMFCLGNLFVLLAIRSRSEINSWLRSGVNLAATIVALVGLFSLAAVENIFWAFQFAWFLIYALSALAILVIVYFARKGFPLKRTLVALVAIAVLASVSSSQGLFIFIAAIIAILIYALAESDRSRRRHHLAVAAGVAASFIIMAGIYFYNLNFTNITGPTPGRQYGIGYLYDYFTTVATTYSFGLTHHGSVIARAAVSGIYVIIVVVSLIRFIRFRTLPDPLVAYFISFAVIFELAVTMSRYQFGLLQGGSSRYALYFLPAVAVLPLLVQGWLRRPHSSKGEPSQLTIEAIDFGSVLATIARLALLGLVAFTSYKVDTNFGIPAANAIEDQRKVAVAQVQDFPKWNVPEVRLYLYPSTHFLAPYVRFFRSYESGFATSYASSASKANKL
;
A
#
# COMPACT_ATOMS: atom_id res chain seq x y z
N MET A 1 -17.02 8.51 1.08
CA MET A 1 -17.20 9.61 0.10
C MET A 1 -16.56 10.90 0.59
N VAL A 2 -16.98 11.48 1.73
CA VAL A 2 -16.39 12.73 2.26
C VAL A 2 -14.87 12.65 2.42
N ALA A 3 -14.34 11.62 3.08
CA ALA A 3 -12.88 11.43 3.22
C ALA A 3 -12.14 11.38 1.88
N SER A 4 -12.70 10.69 0.88
CA SER A 4 -12.14 10.63 -0.48
C SER A 4 -12.14 11.99 -1.16
N ILE A 5 -13.21 12.79 -1.00
CA ILE A 5 -13.28 14.16 -1.56
C ILE A 5 -12.22 15.04 -0.90
N ILE A 6 -12.08 14.97 0.43
CA ILE A 6 -11.05 15.72 1.17
C ILE A 6 -9.66 15.33 0.69
N TYR A 7 -9.37 14.02 0.57
CA TYR A 7 -8.09 13.51 0.12
C TYR A 7 -7.77 13.97 -1.31
N ILE A 8 -8.70 13.79 -2.25
CA ILE A 8 -8.52 14.23 -3.64
C ILE A 8 -8.34 15.76 -3.71
N THR A 9 -9.07 16.53 -2.91
CA THR A 9 -8.91 17.99 -2.83
C THR A 9 -7.53 18.36 -2.27
N PHE A 10 -7.06 17.64 -1.25
CA PHE A 10 -5.72 17.83 -0.68
C PHE A 10 -4.63 17.61 -1.72
N VAL A 11 -4.72 16.53 -2.50
CA VAL A 11 -3.79 16.24 -3.60
C VAL A 11 -3.87 17.33 -4.67
N ASN A 12 -5.08 17.64 -5.17
CA ASN A 12 -5.28 18.61 -6.24
C ASN A 12 -4.72 20.00 -5.94
N ARG A 13 -4.65 20.40 -4.67
CA ARG A 13 -4.12 21.71 -4.28
C ARG A 13 -2.59 21.78 -4.24
N ARG A 14 -1.89 20.65 -4.18
CA ARG A 14 -0.44 20.58 -3.88
C ARG A 14 0.41 19.85 -4.93
N VAL A 15 -0.23 19.22 -5.91
CA VAL A 15 0.49 18.57 -7.03
C VAL A 15 1.25 19.60 -7.87
N VAL A 16 2.51 19.28 -8.18
CA VAL A 16 3.39 20.13 -9.01
C VAL A 16 3.88 19.29 -10.19
N ASN A 17 3.77 19.83 -11.41
CA ASN A 17 4.13 19.13 -12.64
C ASN A 17 5.65 19.14 -12.86
N ILE A 18 6.40 18.32 -12.12
CA ILE A 18 7.83 18.15 -12.31
C ILE A 18 8.25 16.70 -12.01
N PRO A 19 9.05 16.06 -12.88
CA PRO A 19 9.58 14.73 -12.62
C PRO A 19 10.44 14.70 -11.35
N PHE A 20 10.30 13.62 -10.59
CA PHE A 20 11.04 13.37 -9.36
C PHE A 20 11.62 11.96 -9.34
N SER A 21 12.93 11.85 -9.07
CA SER A 21 13.61 10.57 -8.84
C SER A 21 13.32 9.53 -9.94
N ASP A 22 12.65 8.43 -9.63
CA ASP A 22 12.36 7.36 -10.59
C ASP A 22 11.49 7.80 -11.79
N ASP A 23 10.80 8.95 -11.72
CA ASP A 23 10.09 9.53 -12.88
C ASP A 23 11.06 9.77 -14.06
N TRP A 24 12.33 10.08 -13.79
CA TRP A 24 13.35 10.28 -14.83
C TRP A 24 13.62 9.01 -15.65
N SER A 25 13.38 7.82 -15.07
CA SER A 25 13.54 6.55 -15.78
C SER A 25 12.51 6.37 -16.91
N LEU A 26 11.36 7.05 -16.82
CA LEU A 26 10.31 7.01 -17.84
C LEU A 26 10.78 7.60 -19.16
N ILE A 27 11.78 8.47 -19.18
CA ILE A 27 12.22 9.10 -20.42
C ILE A 27 12.87 8.08 -21.35
N ALA A 28 13.53 7.05 -20.82
CA ALA A 28 14.06 5.98 -21.65
C ALA A 28 12.91 5.27 -22.42
N LEU A 29 11.77 5.07 -21.74
CA LEU A 29 10.55 4.53 -22.36
C LEU A 29 9.97 5.50 -23.38
N LEU A 30 9.84 6.80 -23.05
CA LEU A 30 9.30 7.82 -23.97
C LEU A 30 10.18 8.05 -25.21
N LYS A 31 11.51 7.91 -25.09
CA LYS A 31 12.42 7.97 -26.24
C LYS A 31 12.22 6.79 -27.18
N GLN A 32 12.04 5.59 -26.63
CA GLN A 32 11.74 4.41 -27.46
C GLN A 32 10.36 4.55 -28.11
N ASP A 33 9.39 5.13 -27.41
CA ASP A 33 8.06 5.42 -27.95
C ASP A 33 8.12 6.40 -29.13
N ALA A 34 8.82 7.52 -28.95
CA ALA A 34 9.04 8.51 -30.01
C ALA A 34 9.80 7.94 -31.23
N ALA A 35 10.60 6.88 -31.02
CA ALA A 35 11.29 6.15 -32.09
C ALA A 35 10.46 5.00 -32.69
N HIS A 36 9.22 4.80 -32.23
CA HIS A 36 8.35 3.66 -32.58
C HIS A 36 9.00 2.28 -32.29
N GLN A 37 9.78 2.20 -31.20
CA GLN A 37 10.53 1.01 -30.77
C GLN A 37 9.96 0.34 -29.52
N VAL A 38 8.82 0.81 -28.99
CA VAL A 38 8.19 0.17 -27.83
C VAL A 38 7.64 -1.19 -28.23
N GLY A 39 8.27 -2.25 -27.71
CA GLY A 39 7.80 -3.62 -27.81
C GLY A 39 7.48 -4.24 -26.46
N LEU A 40 7.03 -5.49 -26.46
CA LEU A 40 6.77 -6.25 -25.23
C LEU A 40 8.04 -6.40 -24.37
N SER A 41 9.21 -6.53 -25.00
CA SER A 41 10.51 -6.60 -24.31
C SER A 41 10.81 -5.31 -23.53
N THR A 42 10.48 -4.14 -24.10
CA THR A 42 10.59 -2.84 -23.43
C THR A 42 9.63 -2.74 -22.25
N LEU A 43 8.37 -3.13 -22.43
CA LEU A 43 7.36 -3.06 -21.37
C LEU A 43 7.63 -4.07 -20.23
N TRP A 44 8.22 -5.22 -20.54
CA TRP A 44 8.66 -6.23 -19.57
C TRP A 44 10.07 -5.98 -19.03
N ALA A 45 10.75 -4.92 -19.44
CA ALA A 45 12.09 -4.64 -18.97
C ALA A 45 12.10 -4.51 -17.44
N GLN A 46 13.18 -4.98 -16.82
CA GLN A 46 13.37 -4.88 -15.38
C GLN A 46 13.61 -3.41 -15.01
N HIS A 47 12.83 -2.89 -14.08
CA HIS A 47 13.08 -1.62 -13.41
C HIS A 47 13.25 -1.89 -11.92
N ASN A 48 14.48 -1.83 -11.42
CA ASN A 48 14.84 -2.29 -10.08
C ASN A 48 14.38 -3.75 -9.85
N GLU A 49 13.56 -4.01 -8.83
CA GLU A 49 12.92 -5.30 -8.56
C GLU A 49 11.62 -5.54 -9.35
N ASN A 50 11.20 -4.58 -10.18
CA ASN A 50 9.86 -4.52 -10.75
C ASN A 50 9.79 -4.87 -12.24
N ARG A 51 8.72 -5.59 -12.62
CA ARG A 51 8.21 -5.67 -14.00
C ARG A 51 6.95 -4.80 -14.06
N MET A 52 6.96 -3.79 -14.92
CA MET A 52 5.98 -2.69 -14.87
C MET A 52 5.15 -2.55 -16.15
N ILE A 53 4.65 -3.65 -16.73
CA ILE A 53 3.89 -3.59 -17.99
C ILE A 53 2.72 -2.61 -17.87
N ILE A 54 1.87 -2.80 -16.85
CA ILE A 54 0.63 -2.04 -16.72
C ILE A 54 0.90 -0.57 -16.40
N PRO A 55 1.76 -0.22 -15.42
CA PRO A 55 2.17 1.16 -15.23
C PRO A 55 2.78 1.78 -16.49
N ASN A 56 3.67 1.08 -17.21
CA ASN A 56 4.30 1.60 -18.43
C ASN A 56 3.28 1.90 -19.53
N LEU A 57 2.29 1.02 -19.73
CA LEU A 57 1.21 1.28 -20.69
C LEU A 57 0.39 2.51 -20.29
N ILE A 58 0.10 2.68 -19.00
CA ILE A 58 -0.62 3.85 -18.49
C ILE A 58 0.23 5.11 -18.61
N PHE A 59 1.53 5.03 -18.31
CA PHE A 59 2.46 6.16 -18.47
C PHE A 59 2.52 6.61 -19.93
N LEU A 60 2.67 5.68 -20.89
CA LEU A 60 2.62 6.00 -22.32
C LEU A 60 1.29 6.65 -22.70
N TYR A 61 0.16 6.04 -22.30
CA TYR A 61 -1.16 6.59 -22.57
C TYR A 61 -1.32 8.02 -22.04
N VAL A 62 -0.94 8.26 -20.78
CA VAL A 62 -1.04 9.59 -20.17
C VAL A 62 -0.07 10.57 -20.82
N ALA A 63 1.16 10.16 -21.17
CA ALA A 63 2.12 11.01 -21.86
C ALA A 63 1.62 11.50 -23.22
N HIS A 64 0.85 10.69 -23.95
CA HIS A 64 0.24 11.11 -25.21
C HIS A 64 -0.97 12.04 -25.05
N HIS A 65 -1.70 11.95 -23.94
CA HIS A 65 -3.01 12.60 -23.79
C HIS A 65 -3.05 13.74 -22.75
N ALA A 66 -2.04 13.85 -21.89
CA ALA A 66 -1.99 14.83 -20.82
C ALA A 66 -0.70 15.65 -20.88
N LYS A 67 -0.85 16.98 -20.87
CA LYS A 67 0.27 17.92 -20.81
C LYS A 67 0.89 17.98 -19.42
N ASP A 68 0.06 17.86 -18.39
CA ASP A 68 0.50 17.82 -16.99
C ASP A 68 0.66 16.36 -16.53
N PHE A 69 1.55 15.62 -17.19
CA PHE A 69 1.75 14.17 -16.98
C PHE A 69 1.85 13.80 -15.50
N GLU A 70 2.76 14.45 -14.76
CA GLU A 70 3.05 14.17 -13.35
C GLU A 70 1.80 14.40 -12.49
N VAL A 71 1.10 15.51 -12.74
CA VAL A 71 -0.14 15.88 -12.04
C VAL A 71 -1.24 14.86 -12.28
N VAL A 72 -1.43 14.42 -13.53
CA VAL A 72 -2.43 13.40 -13.88
C VAL A 72 -2.10 12.06 -13.22
N MET A 73 -0.84 11.64 -13.23
CA MET A 73 -0.43 10.40 -12.58
C MET A 73 -0.63 10.43 -11.05
N MET A 74 -0.27 11.53 -10.38
CA MET A 74 -0.54 11.71 -8.94
C MET A 74 -2.05 11.68 -8.63
N ARG A 75 -2.88 12.29 -9.47
CA ARG A 75 -4.36 12.24 -9.34
C ARG A 75 -4.90 10.84 -9.55
N LEU A 76 -4.40 10.10 -10.55
CA LEU A 76 -4.76 8.70 -10.77
C LEU A 76 -4.37 7.83 -9.57
N GLY A 77 -3.19 8.06 -8.99
CA GLY A 77 -2.76 7.42 -7.75
C GLY A 77 -3.75 7.67 -6.60
N ALA A 78 -4.17 8.92 -6.41
CA ALA A 78 -5.16 9.29 -5.40
C ALA A 78 -6.53 8.62 -5.63
N VAL A 79 -6.97 8.49 -6.89
CA VAL A 79 -8.19 7.77 -7.24
C VAL A 79 -8.04 6.28 -6.91
N MET A 80 -6.93 5.65 -7.30
CA MET A 80 -6.67 4.24 -6.99
C MET A 80 -6.61 3.99 -5.47
N PHE A 81 -6.01 4.90 -4.72
CA PHE A 81 -6.02 4.86 -3.26
C PHE A 81 -7.46 4.90 -2.69
N CYS A 82 -8.28 5.84 -3.17
CA CYS A 82 -9.68 5.94 -2.77
C CYS A 82 -10.48 4.67 -3.13
N LEU A 83 -10.24 4.09 -4.31
CA LEU A 83 -10.86 2.83 -4.74
C LEU A 83 -10.44 1.65 -3.87
N GLY A 84 -9.14 1.52 -3.55
CA GLY A 84 -8.65 0.50 -2.63
C GLY A 84 -9.33 0.61 -1.27
N ASN A 85 -9.37 1.81 -0.69
CA ASN A 85 -10.07 2.05 0.57
C ASN A 85 -11.56 1.74 0.49
N LEU A 86 -12.23 2.06 -0.62
CA LEU A 86 -13.62 1.66 -0.84
C LEU A 86 -13.77 0.13 -0.83
N PHE A 87 -12.89 -0.62 -1.51
CA PHE A 87 -12.94 -2.08 -1.50
C PHE A 87 -12.69 -2.68 -0.11
N VAL A 88 -11.77 -2.11 0.67
CA VAL A 88 -11.57 -2.52 2.08
C VAL A 88 -12.85 -2.30 2.90
N LEU A 89 -13.48 -1.13 2.78
CA LEU A 89 -14.72 -0.82 3.49
C LEU A 89 -15.88 -1.72 3.06
N LEU A 90 -15.98 -2.04 1.76
CA LEU A 90 -16.96 -2.99 1.26
C LEU A 90 -16.69 -4.40 1.77
N ALA A 91 -15.41 -4.82 1.84
CA ALA A 91 -15.03 -6.13 2.36
C ALA A 91 -15.39 -6.25 3.84
N ILE A 92 -15.10 -5.21 4.64
CA ILE A 92 -15.55 -5.10 6.03
C ILE A 92 -17.08 -5.20 6.05
N ARG A 93 -17.81 -4.27 5.40
CA ARG A 93 -19.29 -4.21 5.39
C ARG A 93 -19.96 -5.51 4.96
N SER A 94 -19.38 -6.22 4.00
CA SER A 94 -19.98 -7.43 3.43
C SER A 94 -20.14 -8.57 4.45
N ARG A 95 -19.53 -8.47 5.63
CA ARG A 95 -19.72 -9.39 6.74
C ARG A 95 -21.11 -9.19 7.38
N SER A 96 -21.98 -10.21 7.38
CA SER A 96 -23.40 -10.18 7.80
C SER A 96 -23.65 -9.70 9.21
N GLU A 97 -22.68 -9.88 10.11
CA GLU A 97 -22.79 -9.39 11.48
C GLU A 97 -22.67 -7.86 11.57
N ILE A 98 -22.35 -7.19 10.45
CA ILE A 98 -22.18 -5.74 10.41
C ILE A 98 -23.51 -4.95 10.39
N ASN A 99 -24.63 -5.58 10.03
CA ASN A 99 -25.93 -4.90 10.06
C ASN A 99 -26.46 -4.65 11.50
N SER A 100 -26.01 -5.41 12.50
CA SER A 100 -26.16 -5.05 13.92
C SER A 100 -25.02 -4.14 14.42
N TRP A 101 -23.86 -4.20 13.76
CA TRP A 101 -22.65 -3.46 14.09
C TRP A 101 -22.82 -1.95 13.93
N LEU A 102 -23.37 -1.44 12.82
CA LEU A 102 -23.61 0.00 12.65
C LEU A 102 -24.60 0.59 13.67
N ARG A 103 -25.36 -0.24 14.40
CA ARG A 103 -26.33 0.20 15.40
C ARG A 103 -25.75 0.43 16.79
N SER A 104 -24.53 -0.05 17.09
CA SER A 104 -23.87 0.23 18.36
C SER A 104 -22.81 1.33 18.22
N GLY A 105 -22.85 2.35 19.07
CA GLY A 105 -21.96 3.53 18.97
C GLY A 105 -20.45 3.20 18.97
N VAL A 106 -20.07 2.07 19.58
CA VAL A 106 -18.69 1.55 19.62
C VAL A 106 -18.16 1.17 18.24
N ASN A 107 -19.04 0.71 17.35
CA ASN A 107 -18.66 0.23 16.02
C ASN A 107 -18.67 1.36 14.97
N LEU A 108 -19.48 2.40 15.18
CA LEU A 108 -19.34 3.65 14.45
C LEU A 108 -17.96 4.28 14.72
N ALA A 109 -17.54 4.30 15.99
CA ALA A 109 -16.17 4.71 16.35
C ALA A 109 -15.12 3.84 15.65
N ALA A 110 -15.30 2.52 15.60
CA ALA A 110 -14.38 1.61 14.91
C ALA A 110 -14.27 1.90 13.40
N THR A 111 -15.40 2.21 12.76
CA THR A 111 -15.44 2.60 11.34
C THR A 111 -14.75 3.94 11.12
N ILE A 112 -15.01 4.93 11.98
CA ILE A 112 -14.39 6.26 11.90
C ILE A 112 -12.88 6.13 12.05
N VAL A 113 -12.41 5.34 13.00
CA VAL A 113 -10.97 5.14 13.22
C VAL A 113 -10.33 4.39 12.06
N ALA A 114 -10.99 3.36 11.53
CA ALA A 114 -10.55 2.72 10.30
C ALA A 114 -10.48 3.72 9.14
N LEU A 115 -11.47 4.62 9.00
CA LEU A 115 -11.45 5.68 7.99
C LEU A 115 -10.32 6.69 8.20
N VAL A 116 -10.03 7.09 9.44
CA VAL A 116 -8.92 8.01 9.75
C VAL A 116 -7.58 7.34 9.44
N GLY A 117 -7.38 6.08 9.81
CA GLY A 117 -6.16 5.35 9.46
C GLY A 117 -6.01 5.09 7.96
N LEU A 118 -7.10 4.71 7.29
CA LEU A 118 -7.12 4.39 5.85
C LEU A 118 -6.92 5.61 4.94
N PHE A 119 -7.18 6.83 5.43
CA PHE A 119 -6.95 8.07 4.70
C PHE A 119 -5.81 8.92 5.28
N SER A 120 -4.90 8.29 6.05
CA SER A 120 -3.75 8.98 6.61
C SER A 120 -2.82 9.52 5.53
N LEU A 121 -2.23 10.68 5.82
CA LEU A 121 -1.17 11.33 5.04
C LEU A 121 0.22 10.80 5.41
N ALA A 122 0.31 9.72 6.20
CA ALA A 122 1.57 9.06 6.55
C ALA A 122 2.40 8.63 5.33
N ALA A 123 1.75 8.35 4.19
CA ALA A 123 2.39 7.94 2.95
C ALA A 123 2.65 9.10 1.97
N VAL A 124 2.91 10.31 2.48
CA VAL A 124 2.99 11.56 1.71
C VAL A 124 3.91 11.50 0.49
N GLU A 125 5.04 10.78 0.57
CA GLU A 125 5.92 10.59 -0.58
C GLU A 125 5.21 9.89 -1.75
N ASN A 126 4.37 8.88 -1.49
CA ASN A 126 3.58 8.26 -2.56
C ASN A 126 2.57 9.22 -3.16
N ILE A 127 1.91 10.03 -2.31
CA ILE A 127 0.85 10.94 -2.72
C ILE A 127 1.35 11.89 -3.81
N PHE A 128 2.56 12.41 -3.63
CA PHE A 128 3.14 13.39 -4.52
C PHE A 128 4.14 12.79 -5.49
N TRP A 129 4.27 11.48 -5.67
CA TRP A 129 5.25 10.91 -6.60
C TRP A 129 4.53 10.12 -7.69
N ALA A 130 4.58 10.60 -8.94
CA ALA A 130 3.85 10.00 -10.04
C ALA A 130 4.22 8.54 -10.28
N PHE A 131 5.52 8.21 -10.21
CA PHE A 131 6.01 6.83 -10.29
C PHE A 131 5.31 5.88 -9.30
N GLN A 132 4.94 6.38 -8.11
CA GLN A 132 4.29 5.59 -7.07
C GLN A 132 2.82 5.26 -7.38
N PHE A 133 2.28 5.70 -8.51
CA PHE A 133 1.02 5.19 -9.07
C PHE A 133 0.99 3.66 -9.09
N ALA A 134 2.10 3.00 -9.43
CA ALA A 134 2.19 1.54 -9.46
C ALA A 134 1.84 0.91 -8.09
N TRP A 135 2.22 1.56 -6.99
CA TRP A 135 1.95 1.05 -5.65
C TRP A 135 0.50 1.27 -5.24
N PHE A 136 -0.10 2.41 -5.59
CA PHE A 136 -1.53 2.62 -5.39
C PHE A 136 -2.38 1.63 -6.19
N LEU A 137 -1.94 1.26 -7.40
CA LEU A 137 -2.60 0.22 -8.20
C LEU A 137 -2.54 -1.15 -7.51
N ILE A 138 -1.37 -1.57 -7.01
CA ILE A 138 -1.26 -2.82 -6.23
C ILE A 138 -2.14 -2.78 -4.99
N TYR A 139 -2.16 -1.65 -4.27
CA TYR A 139 -3.02 -1.50 -3.10
C TYR A 139 -4.50 -1.71 -3.46
N ALA A 140 -4.98 -1.05 -4.53
CA ALA A 140 -6.35 -1.20 -5.00
C ALA A 140 -6.68 -2.64 -5.41
N LEU A 141 -5.78 -3.30 -6.14
CA LEU A 141 -5.93 -4.70 -6.56
C LEU A 141 -5.90 -5.67 -5.38
N SER A 142 -5.03 -5.43 -4.39
CA SER A 142 -4.98 -6.22 -3.16
C SER A 142 -6.28 -6.08 -2.34
N ALA A 143 -6.80 -4.86 -2.23
CA ALA A 143 -8.09 -4.60 -1.60
C ALA A 143 -9.27 -5.24 -2.37
N LEU A 144 -9.21 -5.27 -3.70
CA LEU A 144 -10.19 -5.98 -4.52
C LEU A 144 -10.10 -7.50 -4.34
N ALA A 145 -8.89 -8.06 -4.26
CA ALA A 145 -8.68 -9.50 -4.03
C ALA A 145 -9.34 -9.94 -2.71
N ILE A 146 -9.14 -9.20 -1.63
CA ILE A 146 -9.79 -9.56 -0.35
C ILE A 146 -11.30 -9.36 -0.40
N LEU A 147 -11.82 -8.35 -1.11
CA LEU A 147 -13.26 -8.21 -1.32
C LEU A 147 -13.84 -9.43 -2.04
N VAL A 148 -13.17 -9.92 -3.09
CA VAL A 148 -13.56 -11.14 -3.80
C VAL A 148 -13.54 -12.35 -2.88
N ILE A 149 -12.48 -12.52 -2.07
CA ILE A 149 -12.37 -13.64 -1.10
C ILE A 149 -13.52 -13.61 -0.09
N VAL A 150 -13.79 -12.47 0.53
CA VAL A 150 -14.85 -12.34 1.54
C VAL A 150 -16.24 -12.57 0.93
N TYR A 151 -16.48 -12.01 -0.26
CA TYR A 151 -17.76 -12.17 -0.94
C TYR A 151 -17.99 -13.62 -1.40
N PHE A 152 -16.95 -14.25 -1.94
CA PHE A 152 -16.92 -15.66 -2.31
C PHE A 152 -17.26 -16.58 -1.13
N ALA A 153 -16.54 -16.42 -0.01
CA ALA A 153 -16.71 -17.26 1.16
C ALA A 153 -18.15 -17.23 1.71
N ARG A 154 -18.87 -16.13 1.50
CA ARG A 154 -20.21 -15.93 2.06
C ARG A 154 -21.34 -16.32 1.13
N LYS A 155 -21.21 -15.96 -0.15
CA LYS A 155 -22.28 -16.14 -1.14
C LYS A 155 -22.15 -17.45 -1.93
N GLY A 156 -21.03 -18.17 -1.76
CA GLY A 156 -20.81 -19.46 -2.42
C GLY A 156 -20.68 -19.33 -3.92
N PHE A 157 -19.74 -18.49 -4.40
CA PHE A 157 -19.51 -18.36 -5.84
C PHE A 157 -18.99 -19.67 -6.45
N PRO A 158 -19.25 -19.91 -7.75
CA PRO A 158 -18.68 -21.06 -8.45
C PRO A 158 -17.15 -21.04 -8.41
N LEU A 159 -16.55 -22.22 -8.21
CA LEU A 159 -15.09 -22.43 -8.04
C LEU A 159 -14.30 -21.70 -9.10
N LYS A 160 -14.68 -21.95 -10.35
CA LYS A 160 -14.02 -21.44 -11.56
C LYS A 160 -14.04 -19.91 -11.59
N ARG A 161 -15.16 -19.28 -11.22
CA ARG A 161 -15.29 -17.82 -11.25
C ARG A 161 -14.42 -17.16 -10.19
N THR A 162 -14.44 -17.69 -8.97
CA THR A 162 -13.58 -17.19 -7.89
C THR A 162 -12.11 -17.35 -8.23
N LEU A 163 -11.71 -18.53 -8.70
CA LEU A 163 -10.31 -18.81 -9.06
C LEU A 163 -9.85 -17.89 -10.19
N VAL A 164 -10.62 -17.77 -11.27
CA VAL A 164 -10.29 -16.87 -12.40
C VAL A 164 -10.17 -15.43 -11.94
N ALA A 165 -11.11 -14.93 -11.13
CA ALA A 165 -11.07 -13.56 -10.63
C ALA A 165 -9.82 -13.29 -9.78
N LEU A 166 -9.52 -14.17 -8.81
CA LEU A 166 -8.35 -14.00 -7.94
C LEU A 166 -7.03 -14.10 -8.68
N VAL A 167 -6.90 -15.08 -9.58
CA VAL A 167 -5.71 -15.24 -10.40
C VAL A 167 -5.53 -14.04 -11.33
N ALA A 168 -6.60 -13.57 -11.98
CA ALA A 168 -6.53 -12.39 -12.85
C ALA A 168 -6.09 -11.13 -12.09
N ILE A 169 -6.66 -10.88 -10.90
CA ILE A 169 -6.27 -9.75 -10.06
C ILE A 169 -4.80 -9.84 -9.64
N ALA A 170 -4.38 -11.03 -9.17
CA ALA A 170 -3.02 -11.23 -8.69
C ALA A 170 -1.98 -11.17 -9.83
N VAL A 171 -2.28 -11.73 -11.01
CA VAL A 171 -1.44 -11.59 -12.21
C VAL A 171 -1.34 -10.13 -12.63
N LEU A 172 -2.47 -9.41 -12.71
CA LEU A 172 -2.49 -7.99 -13.08
C LEU A 172 -1.63 -7.15 -12.12
N ALA A 173 -1.70 -7.43 -10.82
CA ALA A 173 -0.85 -6.79 -9.83
C ALA A 173 0.62 -7.17 -10.01
N SER A 174 0.92 -8.46 -10.23
CA SER A 174 2.30 -8.94 -10.42
C SER A 174 2.96 -8.36 -11.67
N VAL A 175 2.23 -8.17 -12.77
CA VAL A 175 2.77 -7.50 -13.97
C VAL A 175 2.80 -5.97 -13.84
N SER A 176 2.30 -5.44 -12.73
CA SER A 176 2.38 -4.01 -12.40
C SER A 176 3.61 -3.69 -11.55
N SER A 177 3.95 -4.54 -10.58
CA SER A 177 5.15 -4.43 -9.74
C SER A 177 5.31 -5.68 -8.85
N SER A 178 6.50 -5.92 -8.31
CA SER A 178 6.87 -7.17 -7.60
C SER A 178 5.94 -7.52 -6.44
N GLN A 179 5.47 -6.50 -5.72
CA GLN A 179 4.60 -6.65 -4.56
C GLN A 179 3.23 -7.25 -4.91
N GLY A 180 2.83 -7.22 -6.18
CA GLY A 180 1.64 -7.94 -6.65
C GLY A 180 1.73 -9.45 -6.43
N LEU A 181 2.94 -10.04 -6.42
CA LEU A 181 3.15 -11.44 -6.07
C LEU A 181 2.70 -11.77 -4.64
N PHE A 182 2.72 -10.79 -3.72
CA PHE A 182 2.32 -11.00 -2.33
C PHE A 182 0.81 -11.21 -2.18
N ILE A 183 0.00 -10.76 -3.15
CA ILE A 183 -1.44 -11.01 -3.19
C ILE A 183 -1.72 -12.51 -3.22
N PHE A 184 -0.94 -13.29 -3.99
CA PHE A 184 -1.12 -14.74 -4.03
C PHE A 184 -0.94 -15.37 -2.64
N ILE A 185 0.16 -15.04 -1.95
CA ILE A 185 0.49 -15.63 -0.65
C ILE A 185 -0.56 -15.23 0.38
N ALA A 186 -0.91 -13.94 0.46
CA ALA A 186 -1.93 -13.44 1.38
C ALA A 186 -3.31 -14.06 1.09
N ALA A 187 -3.68 -14.22 -0.18
CA ALA A 187 -4.92 -14.86 -0.59
C ALA A 187 -4.97 -16.34 -0.18
N ILE A 188 -3.89 -17.09 -0.40
CA ILE A 188 -3.78 -18.49 0.02
C ILE A 188 -3.99 -18.59 1.54
N ILE A 189 -3.29 -17.78 2.33
CA ILE A 189 -3.43 -17.78 3.79
C ILE A 189 -4.89 -17.51 4.21
N ALA A 190 -5.51 -16.47 3.65
CA ALA A 190 -6.89 -16.11 3.97
C ALA A 190 -7.89 -17.21 3.58
N ILE A 191 -7.73 -17.84 2.41
CA ILE A 191 -8.61 -18.92 1.95
C ILE A 191 -8.42 -20.19 2.79
N LEU A 192 -7.19 -20.51 3.19
CA LEU A 192 -6.93 -21.65 4.08
C LEU A 192 -7.58 -21.44 5.45
N ILE A 193 -7.55 -20.22 5.98
CA ILE A 193 -8.26 -19.88 7.22
C ILE A 193 -9.77 -20.07 7.05
N TYR A 194 -10.37 -19.62 5.94
CA TYR A 194 -11.77 -19.94 5.63
C TYR A 194 -12.03 -21.45 5.56
N ALA A 195 -11.18 -22.20 4.87
CA ALA A 195 -11.31 -23.65 4.73
C ALA A 195 -11.24 -24.39 6.08
N LEU A 196 -10.43 -23.89 7.01
CA LEU A 196 -10.30 -24.47 8.35
C LEU A 196 -11.48 -24.12 9.26
N ALA A 197 -12.14 -22.98 9.02
CA ALA A 197 -13.31 -22.54 9.79
C ALA A 197 -14.61 -23.20 9.34
N GLU A 198 -14.64 -23.69 8.09
CA GLU A 198 -15.83 -24.22 7.45
C GLU A 198 -16.17 -25.63 7.96
N SER A 199 -17.42 -25.81 8.42
CA SER A 199 -17.92 -27.09 8.95
C SER A 199 -18.44 -28.00 7.83
N ASP A 200 -18.95 -27.41 6.75
CA ASP A 200 -19.40 -28.15 5.57
C ASP A 200 -18.20 -28.70 4.78
N ARG A 201 -18.09 -30.03 4.70
CA ARG A 201 -17.01 -30.73 3.97
C ARG A 201 -16.94 -30.35 2.49
N SER A 202 -18.09 -30.09 1.85
CA SER A 202 -18.14 -29.72 0.43
C SER A 202 -17.53 -28.34 0.22
N ARG A 203 -17.95 -27.36 1.02
CA ARG A 203 -17.40 -25.99 0.99
C ARG A 203 -15.94 -25.95 1.38
N ARG A 204 -15.53 -26.73 2.39
CA ARG A 204 -14.11 -26.87 2.75
C ARG A 204 -13.26 -27.39 1.60
N ARG A 205 -13.69 -28.47 0.93
CA ARG A 205 -12.98 -28.99 -0.27
C ARG A 205 -12.91 -27.94 -1.37
N HIS A 206 -13.98 -27.18 -1.52
CA HIS A 206 -14.06 -26.09 -2.50
C HIS A 206 -13.04 -24.98 -2.20
N HIS A 207 -12.93 -24.50 -0.95
CA HIS A 207 -11.91 -23.53 -0.55
C HIS A 207 -10.50 -24.06 -0.75
N LEU A 208 -10.24 -25.32 -0.36
CA LEU A 208 -8.94 -25.96 -0.59
C LEU A 208 -8.58 -26.04 -2.07
N ALA A 209 -9.56 -26.33 -2.95
CA ALA A 209 -9.36 -26.34 -4.39
C ALA A 209 -9.02 -24.93 -4.93
N VAL A 210 -9.67 -23.87 -4.45
CA VAL A 210 -9.28 -22.49 -4.81
C VAL A 210 -7.86 -22.20 -4.34
N ALA A 211 -7.53 -22.51 -3.08
CA ALA A 211 -6.19 -22.25 -2.54
C ALA A 211 -5.10 -22.98 -3.34
N ALA A 212 -5.33 -24.25 -3.69
CA ALA A 212 -4.42 -25.02 -4.53
C ALA A 212 -4.27 -24.42 -5.94
N GLY A 213 -5.38 -23.97 -6.55
CA GLY A 213 -5.35 -23.29 -7.84
C GLY A 213 -4.55 -21.98 -7.80
N VAL A 214 -4.80 -21.14 -6.78
CA VAL A 214 -4.05 -19.89 -6.57
C VAL A 214 -2.57 -20.17 -6.33
N ALA A 215 -2.22 -21.21 -5.56
CA ALA A 215 -0.84 -21.62 -5.33
C ALA A 215 -0.14 -22.12 -6.61
N ALA A 216 -0.82 -22.91 -7.43
CA ALA A 216 -0.29 -23.34 -8.73
C ALA A 216 -0.05 -22.13 -9.66
N SER A 217 -1.00 -21.20 -9.72
CA SER A 217 -0.84 -19.95 -10.49
C SER A 217 0.28 -19.07 -9.95
N PHE A 218 0.51 -19.02 -8.63
CA PHE A 218 1.63 -18.31 -8.03
C PHE A 218 2.96 -18.87 -8.50
N ILE A 219 3.15 -20.19 -8.49
CA ILE A 219 4.39 -20.84 -8.93
C ILE A 219 4.68 -20.50 -10.38
N ILE A 220 3.67 -20.59 -11.25
CA ILE A 220 3.80 -20.23 -12.68
C ILE A 220 4.16 -18.74 -12.83
N MET A 221 3.41 -17.86 -12.16
CA MET A 221 3.63 -16.41 -12.25
C MET A 221 4.99 -16.01 -11.70
N ALA A 222 5.43 -16.59 -10.57
CA ALA A 222 6.76 -16.35 -10.02
C ALA A 222 7.86 -16.82 -10.98
N GLY A 223 7.71 -18.00 -11.60
CA GLY A 223 8.64 -18.48 -12.62
C GLY A 223 8.75 -17.53 -13.81
N ILE A 224 7.62 -17.03 -14.32
CA ILE A 224 7.59 -16.03 -15.41
C ILE A 224 8.21 -14.71 -14.96
N TYR A 225 7.86 -14.24 -13.76
CA TYR A 225 8.29 -12.94 -13.22
C TYR A 225 9.81 -12.88 -13.01
N PHE A 226 10.37 -13.92 -12.41
CA PHE A 226 11.79 -14.03 -12.08
C PHE A 226 12.65 -14.50 -13.26
N TYR A 227 12.05 -14.92 -14.38
CA TYR A 227 12.79 -15.26 -15.59
C TYR A 227 13.63 -14.05 -16.05
N ASN A 228 14.95 -14.27 -16.18
CA ASN A 228 15.92 -13.25 -16.56
C ASN A 228 15.86 -11.97 -15.70
N LEU A 229 15.55 -12.11 -14.40
CA LEU A 229 15.66 -11.02 -13.44
C LEU A 229 17.11 -10.94 -12.93
N ASN A 230 17.74 -9.78 -13.09
CA ASN A 230 19.08 -9.55 -12.60
C ASN A 230 19.04 -9.08 -11.13
N PHE A 231 19.36 -10.00 -10.22
CA PHE A 231 19.41 -9.71 -8.79
C PHE A 231 20.54 -8.76 -8.39
N THR A 232 21.62 -8.64 -9.17
CA THR A 232 22.70 -7.69 -8.85
C THR A 232 22.23 -6.24 -8.95
N ASN A 233 21.25 -5.97 -9.83
CA ASN A 233 20.64 -4.65 -9.98
C ASN A 233 19.67 -4.32 -8.82
N ILE A 234 19.24 -5.33 -8.05
CA ILE A 234 18.30 -5.16 -6.94
C ILE A 234 19.06 -4.87 -5.64
N THR A 235 20.11 -5.65 -5.35
CA THR A 235 20.81 -5.61 -4.05
C THR A 235 22.01 -4.67 -3.99
N GLY A 236 22.27 -3.91 -5.07
CA GLY A 236 23.45 -3.06 -5.22
C GLY A 236 24.76 -3.82 -5.02
N PRO A 237 25.92 -3.14 -4.94
CA PRO A 237 27.15 -3.79 -4.53
C PRO A 237 26.94 -4.33 -3.11
N THR A 238 26.84 -5.66 -2.99
CA THR A 238 26.72 -6.35 -1.70
C THR A 238 27.73 -5.75 -0.73
N PRO A 239 27.31 -5.18 0.41
CA PRO A 239 28.24 -4.83 1.47
C PRO A 239 28.89 -6.13 1.92
N GLY A 240 30.10 -6.37 1.43
CA GLY A 240 30.84 -7.57 1.75
C GLY A 240 30.91 -7.71 3.27
N ARG A 241 30.48 -8.86 3.79
CA ARG A 241 30.85 -9.38 5.12
C ARG A 241 30.27 -8.69 6.38
N GLN A 242 29.28 -7.81 6.31
CA GLN A 242 28.65 -7.26 7.55
C GLN A 242 27.36 -7.99 7.99
N TYR A 243 27.21 -9.28 7.67
CA TYR A 243 26.12 -10.14 8.16
C TYR A 243 26.30 -10.56 9.64
N GLY A 244 26.58 -9.60 10.52
CA GLY A 244 26.68 -9.82 11.98
C GLY A 244 25.38 -9.43 12.71
N ILE A 245 25.44 -9.34 14.05
CA ILE A 245 24.32 -8.82 14.87
C ILE A 245 23.91 -7.39 14.44
N GLY A 246 24.83 -6.60 13.89
CA GLY A 246 24.53 -5.30 13.29
C GLY A 246 23.51 -5.39 12.15
N TYR A 247 23.56 -6.45 11.34
CA TYR A 247 22.55 -6.70 10.29
C TYR A 247 21.17 -6.94 10.88
N LEU A 248 21.06 -7.75 11.94
CA LEU A 248 19.78 -7.97 12.61
C LEU A 248 19.29 -6.69 13.29
N TYR A 249 20.18 -5.91 13.90
CA TYR A 249 19.84 -4.61 14.47
C TYR A 249 19.32 -3.63 13.41
N ASP A 250 20.05 -3.44 12.31
CA ASP A 250 19.65 -2.55 11.21
C ASP A 250 18.37 -3.06 10.52
N TYR A 251 18.21 -4.38 10.40
CA TYR A 251 17.00 -5.00 9.89
C TYR A 251 15.80 -4.73 10.79
N PHE A 252 15.89 -5.07 12.09
CA PHE A 252 14.80 -4.85 13.03
C PHE A 252 14.52 -3.37 13.27
N THR A 253 15.53 -2.50 13.21
CA THR A 253 15.32 -1.04 13.28
C THR A 253 14.75 -0.47 12.00
N THR A 254 15.08 -1.00 10.82
CA THR A 254 14.46 -0.63 9.55
C THR A 254 13.00 -1.02 9.53
N VAL A 255 12.71 -2.31 9.76
CA VAL A 255 11.37 -2.84 10.00
C VAL A 255 10.66 -1.89 10.96
N ALA A 256 11.31 -1.58 12.09
CA ALA A 256 10.68 -0.78 13.10
C ALA A 256 10.41 0.67 12.74
N THR A 257 11.27 1.25 11.90
CA THR A 257 11.09 2.59 11.38
C THR A 257 9.89 2.66 10.46
N THR A 258 9.66 1.62 9.64
CA THR A 258 8.47 1.54 8.80
C THR A 258 7.17 1.50 9.60
N TYR A 259 7.15 0.79 10.74
CA TYR A 259 5.99 0.71 11.65
C TYR A 259 5.64 2.03 12.35
N SER A 260 6.51 3.03 12.31
CA SER A 260 6.40 4.23 13.15
C SER A 260 5.57 5.36 12.55
N PHE A 261 4.89 5.13 11.43
CA PHE A 261 4.01 6.12 10.77
C PHE A 261 4.68 7.47 10.48
N GLY A 262 5.99 7.52 10.24
CA GLY A 262 6.69 8.80 10.08
C GLY A 262 6.74 9.68 11.34
N LEU A 263 6.20 9.25 12.49
CA LEU A 263 6.30 9.96 13.79
C LEU A 263 7.75 10.18 14.23
N THR A 264 8.68 9.46 13.61
CA THR A 264 10.04 9.35 14.10
C THR A 264 11.10 9.62 13.03
N HIS A 265 10.84 10.45 12.02
CA HIS A 265 11.96 11.06 11.29
C HIS A 265 12.94 11.76 12.28
N HIS A 266 12.45 12.15 13.46
CA HIS A 266 13.22 12.64 14.61
C HIS A 266 13.02 11.87 15.93
N GLY A 267 12.35 10.71 15.90
CA GLY A 267 12.01 9.95 17.10
C GLY A 267 13.09 8.93 17.44
N SER A 268 13.28 8.68 18.75
CA SER A 268 14.25 7.71 19.23
C SER A 268 13.99 6.34 18.59
N VAL A 269 15.06 5.64 18.24
CA VAL A 269 15.00 4.25 17.72
C VAL A 269 14.15 3.35 18.64
N ILE A 270 14.12 3.66 19.94
CA ILE A 270 13.35 2.97 20.97
C ILE A 270 11.83 3.07 20.71
N ALA A 271 11.32 4.26 20.38
CA ALA A 271 9.88 4.43 20.10
C ALA A 271 9.46 3.58 18.89
N ARG A 272 10.33 3.51 17.89
CA ARG A 272 10.11 2.70 16.68
C ARG A 272 10.08 1.22 17.00
N ALA A 273 11.10 0.75 17.70
CA ALA A 273 11.21 -0.63 18.15
C ALA A 273 10.00 -1.03 19.00
N ALA A 274 9.49 -0.13 19.85
CA ALA A 274 8.32 -0.38 20.67
C ALA A 274 7.05 -0.61 19.84
N VAL A 275 6.72 0.26 18.87
CA VAL A 275 5.53 0.10 18.01
C VAL A 275 5.57 -1.22 17.24
N SER A 276 6.74 -1.59 16.77
CA SER A 276 6.98 -2.79 15.97
C SER A 276 6.94 -4.05 16.83
N GLY A 277 7.52 -3.97 18.02
CA GLY A 277 7.41 -5.00 19.05
C GLY A 277 5.94 -5.23 19.42
N ILE A 278 5.15 -4.18 19.59
CA ILE A 278 3.70 -4.30 19.83
C ILE A 278 3.01 -5.02 18.67
N TYR A 279 3.31 -4.66 17.42
CA TYR A 279 2.74 -5.33 16.26
C TYR A 279 3.10 -6.82 16.21
N VAL A 280 4.39 -7.16 16.39
CA VAL A 280 4.85 -8.55 16.45
C VAL A 280 4.17 -9.31 17.59
N ILE A 281 4.04 -8.70 18.77
CA ILE A 281 3.31 -9.28 19.90
C ILE A 281 1.86 -9.55 19.52
N ILE A 282 1.17 -8.62 18.87
CA ILE A 282 -0.22 -8.82 18.43
C ILE A 282 -0.32 -10.01 17.45
N VAL A 283 0.59 -10.11 16.49
CA VAL A 283 0.63 -11.24 15.54
C VAL A 283 0.90 -12.55 16.27
N VAL A 284 1.89 -12.60 17.16
CA VAL A 284 2.25 -13.80 17.94
C VAL A 284 1.12 -14.23 18.87
N VAL A 285 0.49 -13.30 19.59
CA VAL A 285 -0.67 -13.59 20.45
C VAL A 285 -1.85 -14.11 19.63
N SER A 286 -2.07 -13.58 18.42
CA SER A 286 -3.08 -14.10 17.49
C SER A 286 -2.81 -15.55 17.12
N LEU A 287 -1.56 -15.87 16.77
CA LEU A 287 -1.11 -17.21 16.42
C LEU A 287 -1.25 -18.17 17.60
N ILE A 288 -0.80 -17.78 18.80
CA ILE A 288 -0.94 -18.60 20.01
C ILE A 288 -2.41 -18.86 20.31
N ARG A 289 -3.28 -17.85 20.24
CA ARG A 289 -4.72 -18.04 20.45
C ARG A 289 -5.33 -18.96 19.41
N PHE A 290 -4.94 -18.81 18.15
CA PHE A 290 -5.37 -19.72 17.10
C PHE A 290 -4.97 -21.18 17.41
N ILE A 291 -3.71 -21.41 17.80
CA ILE A 291 -3.22 -22.75 18.14
C ILE A 291 -3.97 -23.31 19.35
N ARG A 292 -4.14 -22.51 20.41
CA ARG A 292 -4.69 -22.94 21.70
C ARG A 292 -6.21 -23.10 21.70
N PHE A 293 -6.94 -22.17 21.10
CA PHE A 293 -8.40 -22.11 21.17
C PHE A 293 -9.08 -22.51 19.86
N ARG A 294 -8.29 -22.78 18.80
CA ARG A 294 -8.81 -23.06 17.44
C ARG A 294 -9.73 -21.96 16.91
N THR A 295 -9.66 -20.76 17.49
CA THR A 295 -10.35 -19.57 17.01
C THR A 295 -9.53 -19.00 15.86
N LEU A 296 -9.97 -19.27 14.64
CA LEU A 296 -9.33 -18.72 13.44
C LEU A 296 -9.44 -17.20 13.44
N PRO A 297 -8.34 -16.46 13.17
CA PRO A 297 -8.43 -15.03 12.95
C PRO A 297 -9.33 -14.78 11.74
N ASP A 298 -9.98 -13.62 11.71
CA ASP A 298 -10.81 -13.27 10.56
C ASP A 298 -9.93 -13.27 9.28
N PRO A 299 -10.35 -13.94 8.19
CA PRO A 299 -9.56 -14.03 6.97
C PRO A 299 -9.12 -12.70 6.37
N LEU A 300 -9.90 -11.61 6.52
CA LEU A 300 -9.45 -10.29 6.06
C LEU A 300 -8.40 -9.68 6.98
N VAL A 301 -8.46 -9.96 8.28
CA VAL A 301 -7.37 -9.60 9.21
C VAL A 301 -6.11 -10.36 8.82
N ALA A 302 -6.22 -11.68 8.62
CA ALA A 302 -5.10 -12.51 8.23
C ALA A 302 -4.51 -12.09 6.87
N TYR A 303 -5.36 -11.74 5.91
CA TYR A 303 -4.93 -11.24 4.61
C TYR A 303 -4.08 -9.97 4.74
N PHE A 304 -4.59 -8.92 5.38
CA PHE A 304 -3.85 -7.65 5.46
C PHE A 304 -2.60 -7.76 6.34
N ILE A 305 -2.66 -8.51 7.45
CA ILE A 305 -1.47 -8.75 8.28
C ILE A 305 -0.41 -9.52 7.50
N SER A 306 -0.79 -10.61 6.81
CA SER A 306 0.17 -11.39 6.02
C SER A 306 0.75 -10.60 4.85
N PHE A 307 -0.08 -9.85 4.13
CA PHE A 307 0.36 -8.96 3.06
C PHE A 307 1.37 -7.93 3.58
N ALA A 308 1.04 -7.21 4.66
CA ALA A 308 1.90 -6.21 5.25
C ALA A 308 3.23 -6.82 5.73
N VAL A 309 3.18 -7.96 6.45
CA VAL A 309 4.40 -8.64 6.90
C VAL A 309 5.28 -9.03 5.72
N ILE A 310 4.74 -9.67 4.69
CA ILE A 310 5.52 -10.09 3.51
C ILE A 310 6.12 -8.88 2.80
N PHE A 311 5.32 -7.81 2.63
CA PHE A 311 5.78 -6.56 2.04
C PHE A 311 6.95 -5.95 2.83
N GLU A 312 6.83 -5.84 4.15
CA GLU A 312 7.88 -5.31 5.02
C GLU A 312 9.17 -6.13 4.94
N LEU A 313 9.07 -7.46 4.98
CA LEU A 313 10.22 -8.35 4.86
C LEU A 313 10.93 -8.10 3.51
N ALA A 314 10.17 -8.01 2.42
CA ALA A 314 10.71 -7.79 1.08
C ALA A 314 11.34 -6.39 0.91
N VAL A 315 10.69 -5.34 1.42
CA VAL A 315 11.23 -3.97 1.40
C VAL A 315 12.49 -3.90 2.26
N THR A 316 12.47 -4.45 3.46
CA THR A 316 13.64 -4.43 4.34
C THR A 316 14.82 -5.15 3.67
N MET A 317 14.60 -6.32 3.09
CA MET A 317 15.64 -7.06 2.37
C MET A 317 16.15 -6.35 1.12
N SER A 318 15.32 -5.59 0.40
CA SER A 318 15.75 -4.87 -0.81
C SER A 318 16.37 -3.50 -0.50
N ARG A 319 16.05 -2.90 0.66
CA ARG A 319 16.39 -1.51 0.97
C ARG A 319 17.37 -1.32 2.11
N TYR A 320 17.76 -2.37 2.84
CA TYR A 320 18.74 -2.26 3.94
C TYR A 320 20.05 -1.59 3.51
N GLN A 321 20.51 -1.87 2.29
CA GLN A 321 21.74 -1.29 1.72
C GLN A 321 21.72 0.24 1.59
N PHE A 322 20.52 0.85 1.52
CA PHE A 322 20.37 2.30 1.43
C PHE A 322 20.29 2.98 2.81
N GLY A 323 20.44 2.20 3.88
CA GLY A 323 20.42 2.66 5.26
C GLY A 323 19.02 3.00 5.79
N LEU A 324 18.98 3.37 7.07
CA LEU A 324 17.75 3.60 7.83
C LEU A 324 16.88 4.74 7.25
N LEU A 325 17.48 5.73 6.60
CA LEU A 325 16.73 6.84 5.99
C LEU A 325 15.84 6.35 4.85
N GLN A 326 16.37 5.49 3.97
CA GLN A 326 15.62 4.96 2.83
C GLN A 326 14.76 3.77 3.20
N GLY A 327 15.14 3.00 4.24
CA GLY A 327 14.32 1.93 4.80
C GLY A 327 13.13 2.44 5.62
N GLY A 328 13.25 3.65 6.18
CA GLY A 328 12.20 4.32 6.96
C GLY A 328 11.36 5.35 6.20
N SER A 329 11.47 5.38 4.87
CA SER A 329 10.76 6.35 4.03
C SER A 329 9.24 6.22 4.20
N SER A 330 8.55 7.35 4.14
CA SER A 330 7.12 7.44 4.38
C SER A 330 6.30 6.62 3.37
N ARG A 331 6.84 6.37 2.18
CA ARG A 331 6.19 5.60 1.12
C ARG A 331 5.79 4.17 1.50
N TYR A 332 6.46 3.54 2.46
CA TYR A 332 6.12 2.17 2.84
C TYR A 332 4.86 2.08 3.71
N ALA A 333 4.43 3.19 4.32
CA ALA A 333 3.23 3.22 5.17
C ALA A 333 1.97 2.74 4.42
N LEU A 334 1.91 2.90 3.09
CA LEU A 334 0.73 2.57 2.27
C LEU A 334 0.17 1.16 2.51
N TYR A 335 1.03 0.14 2.61
CA TYR A 335 0.59 -1.25 2.78
C TYR A 335 0.44 -1.67 4.24
N PHE A 336 0.98 -0.87 5.15
CA PHE A 336 0.88 -1.09 6.59
C PHE A 336 -0.41 -0.53 7.18
N LEU A 337 -0.87 0.64 6.71
CA LEU A 337 -2.11 1.29 7.18
C LEU A 337 -3.34 0.36 7.20
N PRO A 338 -3.61 -0.45 6.15
CA PRO A 338 -4.73 -1.38 6.15
C PRO A 338 -4.61 -2.47 7.22
N ALA A 339 -3.39 -2.97 7.47
CA ALA A 339 -3.14 -3.97 8.51
C ALA A 339 -3.45 -3.41 9.90
N VAL A 340 -3.10 -2.15 10.15
CA VAL A 340 -3.43 -1.45 11.41
C VAL A 340 -4.93 -1.20 11.53
N ALA A 341 -5.57 -0.75 10.45
CA ALA A 341 -6.99 -0.46 10.42
C ALA A 341 -7.86 -1.68 10.77
N VAL A 342 -7.35 -2.90 10.58
CA VAL A 342 -8.06 -4.15 10.86
C VAL A 342 -7.70 -4.78 12.21
N LEU A 343 -6.71 -4.26 12.95
CA LEU A 343 -6.37 -4.74 14.30
C LEU A 343 -7.53 -4.67 15.31
N PRO A 344 -8.40 -3.64 15.30
CA PRO A 344 -9.57 -3.64 16.19
C PRO A 344 -10.50 -4.84 15.96
N LEU A 345 -10.59 -5.33 14.71
CA LEU A 345 -11.37 -6.52 14.36
C LEU A 345 -10.74 -7.80 14.94
N LEU A 346 -9.41 -7.86 15.00
CA LEU A 346 -8.67 -8.96 15.62
C LEU A 346 -8.93 -9.03 17.12
N VAL A 347 -8.79 -7.88 17.81
CA VAL A 347 -9.03 -7.77 19.25
C VAL A 347 -10.49 -8.11 19.58
N GLN A 348 -11.43 -7.70 18.73
CA GLN A 348 -12.83 -8.09 18.87
C GLN A 348 -13.01 -9.62 18.81
N GLY A 349 -12.34 -10.29 17.86
CA GLY A 349 -12.34 -11.75 17.76
C GLY A 349 -11.83 -12.43 19.02
N TRP A 350 -10.80 -11.88 19.66
CA TRP A 350 -10.25 -12.41 20.92
C TRP A 350 -11.19 -12.30 22.11
N LEU A 351 -12.04 -11.27 22.13
CA LEU A 351 -12.93 -10.95 23.25
C LEU A 351 -14.27 -11.69 23.18
N ARG A 352 -14.62 -12.28 22.04
CA ARG A 352 -15.79 -13.16 21.93
C ARG A 352 -15.46 -14.50 22.59
N ARG A 353 -16.21 -14.87 23.63
CA ARG A 353 -16.10 -16.21 24.23
C ARG A 353 -16.39 -17.26 23.14
N PRO A 354 -15.62 -18.35 23.06
CA PRO A 354 -16.01 -19.49 22.23
C PRO A 354 -17.41 -19.90 22.67
N HIS A 355 -18.38 -19.88 21.75
CA HIS A 355 -19.69 -20.46 22.02
C HIS A 355 -19.45 -21.93 22.36
N SER A 356 -19.71 -22.30 23.62
CA SER A 356 -19.78 -23.68 24.05
C SER A 356 -20.85 -24.35 23.19
N SER A 357 -20.43 -25.23 22.29
CA SER A 357 -21.32 -25.96 21.38
C SER A 357 -22.15 -27.05 22.08
N LYS A 358 -22.17 -27.10 23.42
CA LYS A 358 -23.05 -27.99 24.16
C LYS A 358 -24.39 -27.30 24.35
N GLY A 359 -25.37 -27.74 23.57
CA GLY A 359 -26.71 -27.17 23.45
C GLY A 359 -27.57 -27.25 24.71
N GLU A 360 -27.18 -26.55 25.76
CA GLU A 360 -28.13 -26.16 26.80
C GLU A 360 -28.98 -24.99 26.28
N PRO A 361 -30.32 -25.14 26.25
CA PRO A 361 -31.21 -24.06 25.86
C PRO A 361 -31.06 -22.93 26.88
N SER A 362 -30.62 -21.77 26.39
CA SER A 362 -30.50 -20.54 27.16
C SER A 362 -31.87 -20.12 27.67
N GLN A 363 -32.18 -20.45 28.93
CA GLN A 363 -33.18 -19.69 29.67
C GLN A 363 -32.69 -18.24 29.72
N LEU A 364 -33.50 -17.33 29.19
CA LEU A 364 -33.32 -15.88 29.28
C LEU A 364 -33.38 -15.46 30.76
N THR A 365 -32.28 -15.63 31.49
CA THR A 365 -32.03 -14.87 32.70
C THR A 365 -31.56 -13.50 32.27
N ILE A 366 -32.26 -12.47 32.75
CA ILE A 366 -31.90 -11.05 32.57
C ILE A 366 -30.45 -10.89 33.02
N GLU A 367 -29.59 -10.69 32.03
CA GLU A 367 -28.15 -10.88 32.12
C GLU A 367 -27.53 -9.90 33.12
N ALA A 368 -26.87 -10.43 34.14
CA ALA A 368 -25.83 -9.67 34.84
C ALA A 368 -24.89 -9.12 33.77
N ILE A 369 -24.72 -7.79 33.72
CA ILE A 369 -23.79 -7.13 32.81
C ILE A 369 -22.46 -7.88 32.91
N ASP A 370 -22.09 -8.65 31.87
CA ASP A 370 -20.84 -9.39 31.87
C ASP A 370 -19.73 -8.35 31.92
N PHE A 371 -19.10 -8.19 33.08
CA PHE A 371 -18.03 -7.23 33.30
C PHE A 371 -16.90 -7.40 32.27
N GLY A 372 -16.71 -8.63 31.76
CA GLY A 372 -15.80 -8.92 30.66
C GLY A 372 -16.19 -8.24 29.34
N SER A 373 -17.49 -8.14 29.03
CA SER A 373 -18.01 -7.46 27.84
C SER A 373 -17.84 -5.93 27.91
N VAL A 374 -17.94 -5.36 29.12
CA VAL A 374 -17.72 -3.93 29.38
C VAL A 374 -16.23 -3.60 29.24
N LEU A 375 -15.35 -4.35 29.92
CA LEU A 375 -13.89 -4.18 29.78
C LEU A 375 -13.43 -4.36 28.34
N ALA A 376 -13.98 -5.35 27.62
CA ALA A 376 -13.74 -5.57 26.20
C ALA A 376 -14.11 -4.33 25.37
N THR A 377 -15.24 -3.70 25.68
CA THR A 377 -15.72 -2.50 24.99
C THR A 377 -14.85 -1.29 25.28
N ILE A 378 -14.45 -1.09 26.55
CA ILE A 378 -13.53 -0.03 26.95
C ILE A 378 -12.17 -0.20 26.25
N ALA A 379 -11.61 -1.41 26.27
CA ALA A 379 -10.34 -1.71 25.59
C ALA A 379 -10.41 -1.44 24.08
N ARG A 380 -11.56 -1.75 23.43
CA ARG A 380 -11.80 -1.41 22.02
C ARG A 380 -11.80 0.09 21.82
N LEU A 381 -12.61 0.83 22.58
CA LEU A 381 -12.70 2.29 22.46
C LEU A 381 -11.35 2.98 22.72
N ALA A 382 -10.57 2.48 23.68
CA ALA A 382 -9.23 2.97 23.96
C ALA A 382 -8.26 2.72 22.80
N LEU A 383 -8.24 1.49 22.25
CA LEU A 383 -7.41 1.16 21.09
C LEU A 383 -7.80 1.98 19.86
N LEU A 384 -9.10 2.17 19.65
CA LEU A 384 -9.64 2.97 18.57
C LEU A 384 -9.25 4.45 18.73
N GLY A 385 -9.49 5.02 19.91
CA GLY A 385 -9.08 6.38 20.24
C GLY A 385 -7.58 6.59 20.05
N LEU A 386 -6.76 5.60 20.45
CA LEU A 386 -5.32 5.62 20.22
C LEU A 386 -4.98 5.64 18.73
N VAL A 387 -5.53 4.73 17.91
CA VAL A 387 -5.26 4.68 16.46
C VAL A 387 -5.69 5.99 15.79
N ALA A 388 -6.85 6.54 16.12
CA ALA A 388 -7.31 7.81 15.56
C ALA A 388 -6.44 8.99 16.00
N PHE A 389 -6.09 9.07 17.29
CA PHE A 389 -5.21 10.11 17.82
C PHE A 389 -3.81 10.04 17.20
N THR A 390 -3.24 8.85 17.10
CA THR A 390 -1.94 8.62 16.47
C THR A 390 -1.99 9.01 15.00
N SER A 391 -3.00 8.58 14.25
CA SER A 391 -3.16 8.95 12.83
C SER A 391 -3.31 10.46 12.66
N TYR A 392 -4.11 11.10 13.50
CA TYR A 392 -4.24 12.56 13.52
C TYR A 392 -2.89 13.25 13.78
N LYS A 393 -2.15 12.82 14.81
CA LYS A 393 -0.83 13.37 15.15
C LYS A 393 0.18 13.15 14.03
N VAL A 394 0.18 11.99 13.38
CA VAL A 394 0.99 11.70 12.20
C VAL A 394 0.67 12.71 11.10
N ASP A 395 -0.60 12.88 10.77
CA ASP A 395 -1.02 13.74 9.68
C ASP A 395 -0.70 15.21 9.97
N THR A 396 -0.93 15.70 11.19
CA THR A 396 -0.67 17.10 11.55
C THR A 396 0.79 17.42 11.76
N ASN A 397 1.56 16.53 12.38
CA ASN A 397 2.96 16.81 12.74
C ASN A 397 3.95 16.40 11.66
N PHE A 398 3.56 15.46 10.79
CA PHE A 398 4.43 14.95 9.74
C PHE A 398 3.79 15.09 8.35
N GLY A 399 2.60 14.51 8.12
CA GLY A 399 2.00 14.43 6.78
C GLY A 399 1.81 15.79 6.09
N ILE A 400 1.17 16.76 6.78
CA ILE A 400 0.94 18.10 6.25
C ILE A 400 2.25 18.90 6.11
N PRO A 401 3.12 19.01 7.13
CA PRO A 401 4.42 19.68 6.96
C PRO A 401 5.28 19.10 5.85
N ALA A 402 5.34 17.77 5.73
CA ALA A 402 6.10 17.09 4.68
C ALA A 402 5.48 17.35 3.29
N ALA A 403 4.15 17.36 3.18
CA ALA A 403 3.47 17.72 1.94
C ALA A 403 3.81 19.14 1.49
N ASN A 404 3.76 20.10 2.40
CA ASN A 404 4.12 21.49 2.10
C ASN A 404 5.61 21.59 1.71
N ALA A 405 6.50 20.90 2.42
CA ALA A 405 7.92 20.88 2.09
C ALA A 405 8.20 20.30 0.70
N ILE A 406 7.55 19.19 0.32
CA ILE A 406 7.66 18.59 -1.02
C ILE A 406 7.13 19.55 -2.08
N GLU A 407 5.98 20.18 -1.83
CA GLU A 407 5.38 21.16 -2.74
C GLU A 407 6.32 22.37 -2.97
N ASP A 408 6.84 22.96 -1.90
CA ASP A 408 7.72 24.13 -1.95
C ASP A 408 9.02 23.80 -2.69
N GLN A 409 9.65 22.68 -2.35
CA GLN A 409 10.86 22.21 -3.03
C GLN A 409 10.62 21.98 -4.53
N ARG A 410 9.47 21.43 -4.92
CA ARG A 410 9.13 21.24 -6.34
C ARG A 410 8.85 22.54 -7.07
N LYS A 411 8.20 23.50 -6.44
CA LYS A 411 8.01 24.84 -7.03
C LYS A 411 9.35 25.53 -7.28
N VAL A 412 10.29 25.42 -6.34
CA VAL A 412 11.67 25.90 -6.53
C VAL A 412 12.35 25.17 -7.69
N ALA A 413 12.21 23.84 -7.77
CA ALA A 413 12.78 23.06 -8.85
C ALA A 413 12.19 23.43 -10.22
N VAL A 414 10.88 23.71 -10.33
CA VAL A 414 10.25 24.19 -11.57
C VAL A 414 10.88 25.50 -12.03
N ALA A 415 11.02 26.46 -11.13
CA ALA A 415 11.64 27.76 -11.45
C ALA A 415 13.09 27.59 -11.94
N GLN A 416 13.85 26.67 -11.34
CA GLN A 416 15.25 26.43 -11.70
C GLN A 416 15.41 25.61 -12.99
N VAL A 417 14.51 24.67 -13.28
CA VAL A 417 14.53 23.91 -14.54
C VAL A 417 14.32 24.85 -15.73
N GLN A 418 13.58 25.95 -15.59
CA GLN A 418 13.44 26.98 -16.64
C GLN A 418 14.78 27.68 -16.95
N ASP A 419 15.66 27.83 -15.96
CA ASP A 419 16.94 28.56 -16.05
C ASP A 419 18.18 27.68 -16.35
N PHE A 420 17.99 26.47 -16.90
CA PHE A 420 19.11 25.65 -17.40
C PHE A 420 19.97 26.45 -18.40
N PRO A 421 21.29 26.65 -18.15
CA PRO A 421 22.20 25.73 -17.47
C PRO A 421 22.65 26.11 -16.03
N LYS A 422 22.01 27.05 -15.34
CA LYS A 422 22.48 27.56 -14.02
C LYS A 422 22.23 26.63 -12.80
N TRP A 423 22.17 25.31 -12.98
CA TRP A 423 21.81 24.33 -11.93
C TRP A 423 22.95 24.03 -10.93
N ASN A 424 23.41 25.04 -10.20
CA ASN A 424 24.45 24.85 -9.17
C ASN A 424 23.93 24.90 -7.73
N VAL A 425 22.61 24.89 -7.53
CA VAL A 425 21.99 25.03 -6.21
C VAL A 425 21.80 23.64 -5.56
N PRO A 426 22.25 23.41 -4.30
CA PRO A 426 22.16 22.11 -3.64
C PRO A 426 20.74 21.50 -3.58
N GLU A 427 19.71 22.34 -3.50
CA GLU A 427 18.29 21.97 -3.40
C GLU A 427 17.81 21.24 -4.65
N VAL A 428 18.36 21.56 -5.83
CA VAL A 428 18.00 20.89 -7.09
C VAL A 428 18.60 19.50 -7.17
N ARG A 429 19.73 19.24 -6.47
CA ARG A 429 20.45 17.96 -6.57
C ARG A 429 19.61 16.77 -6.06
N LEU A 430 18.66 17.00 -5.15
CA LEU A 430 17.71 15.98 -4.69
C LEU A 430 16.67 15.60 -5.75
N TYR A 431 16.30 16.55 -6.63
CA TYR A 431 15.40 16.31 -7.78
C TYR A 431 16.16 15.80 -9.01
N LEU A 432 17.47 16.05 -9.05
CA LEU A 432 18.36 15.73 -10.16
C LEU A 432 19.15 14.42 -9.91
N TYR A 433 18.47 13.37 -9.48
CA TYR A 433 19.05 12.03 -9.46
C TYR A 433 18.77 11.29 -10.77
N PRO A 434 19.79 10.70 -11.44
CA PRO A 434 21.23 10.80 -11.15
C PRO A 434 21.84 12.10 -11.74
N SER A 435 23.07 12.44 -11.36
CA SER A 435 23.81 13.71 -11.60
C SER A 435 23.38 14.65 -12.75
N THR A 436 23.63 15.96 -12.60
CA THR A 436 23.35 17.01 -13.61
C THR A 436 23.83 16.68 -15.03
N HIS A 437 24.97 15.98 -15.16
CA HIS A 437 25.51 15.53 -16.45
C HIS A 437 24.63 14.46 -17.12
N PHE A 438 24.07 13.54 -16.33
CA PHE A 438 23.15 12.52 -16.86
C PHE A 438 21.83 13.14 -17.31
N LEU A 439 21.33 14.15 -16.60
CA LEU A 439 20.01 14.75 -16.83
C LEU A 439 19.95 15.81 -17.92
N ALA A 440 21.07 16.42 -18.29
CA ALA A 440 21.08 17.45 -19.33
C ALA A 440 20.48 16.97 -20.68
N PRO A 441 20.83 15.78 -21.22
CA PRO A 441 20.17 15.25 -22.42
C PRO A 441 18.67 14.97 -22.24
N TYR A 442 18.26 14.60 -21.03
CA TYR A 442 16.87 14.28 -20.70
C TYR A 442 15.99 15.52 -20.60
N VAL A 443 16.49 16.59 -19.98
CA VAL A 443 15.77 17.87 -19.90
C VAL A 443 15.69 18.55 -21.26
N ARG A 444 16.73 18.45 -22.09
CA ARG A 444 16.65 18.90 -23.49
C ARG A 444 15.57 18.14 -24.25
N PHE A 445 15.54 16.81 -24.11
CA PHE A 445 14.49 15.98 -24.69
C PHE A 445 13.10 16.40 -24.20
N PHE A 446 12.90 16.57 -22.89
CA PHE A 446 11.62 17.00 -22.33
C PHE A 446 11.20 18.37 -22.85
N ARG A 447 12.09 19.36 -22.92
CA ARG A 447 11.78 20.65 -23.53
C ARG A 447 11.42 20.52 -25.01
N SER A 448 12.14 19.70 -25.78
CA SER A 448 11.80 19.46 -27.20
C SER A 448 10.47 18.72 -27.37
N TYR A 449 10.21 17.75 -26.50
CA TYR A 449 9.00 16.95 -26.49
C TYR A 449 7.80 17.85 -26.12
N GLU A 450 7.89 18.59 -25.02
CA GLU A 450 6.89 19.59 -24.63
C GLU A 450 6.71 20.68 -25.69
N SER A 451 7.77 21.20 -26.31
CA SER A 451 7.66 22.24 -27.35
C SER A 451 6.97 21.74 -28.63
N GLY A 452 7.11 20.45 -28.98
CA GLY A 452 6.28 19.79 -29.98
C GLY A 452 4.79 19.74 -29.60
N PHE A 453 4.49 19.72 -28.30
CA PHE A 453 3.13 19.84 -27.73
C PHE A 453 2.71 21.30 -27.38
N ALA A 454 3.63 22.28 -27.44
CA ALA A 454 3.50 23.62 -26.86
C ALA A 454 2.93 24.69 -27.79
N THR A 455 2.38 24.34 -28.95
CA THR A 455 1.55 25.29 -29.72
C THR A 455 0.27 25.72 -28.98
N SER A 456 0.01 25.25 -27.75
CA SER A 456 -1.16 25.68 -26.94
C SER A 456 -0.87 26.28 -25.55
N TYR A 457 0.39 26.38 -25.08
CA TYR A 457 0.68 26.83 -23.69
C TYR A 457 0.63 28.34 -23.47
N ALA A 458 0.72 29.16 -24.53
CA ALA A 458 0.67 30.61 -24.41
C ALA A 458 -0.70 31.16 -23.93
N SER A 459 -1.78 30.36 -23.99
CA SER A 459 -3.13 30.81 -23.63
C SER A 459 -3.49 30.65 -22.14
N SER A 460 -2.86 29.72 -21.43
CA SER A 460 -3.22 29.37 -20.05
C SER A 460 -2.50 30.24 -19.00
N ALA A 461 -1.23 30.61 -19.26
CA ALA A 461 -0.48 31.52 -18.38
C ALA A 461 -1.08 32.95 -18.35
N SER A 462 -1.77 33.36 -19.43
CA SER A 462 -2.50 34.63 -19.49
C SER A 462 -3.75 34.67 -18.59
N LYS A 463 -4.32 33.53 -18.21
CA LYS A 463 -5.54 33.47 -17.37
C LYS A 463 -5.24 33.40 -15.87
N ALA A 464 -4.06 32.93 -15.47
CA ALA A 464 -3.65 32.86 -14.07
C ALA A 464 -3.21 34.22 -13.48
N ASN A 465 -2.91 35.22 -14.31
CA ASN A 465 -2.61 36.59 -13.86
C ASN A 465 -3.85 37.52 -13.83
N LYS A 466 -5.07 36.97 -13.94
CA LYS A 466 -6.33 37.75 -13.90
C LYS A 466 -7.37 37.22 -12.90
N LEU A 467 -6.98 36.32 -11.99
CA LEU A 467 -7.75 35.89 -10.82
C LEU A 467 -6.80 35.92 -9.61
#